data_AF-A0A1G3MR47-F1
#
_entry.id   AF-A0A1G3MR47-F1
#
_cell.length_a   1.000
_cell.length_b   1.000
_cell.length_c   1.000
_cell.angle_alpha   90.00
_cell.angle_beta   90.00
_cell.angle_gamma   90.00
#
_symmetry.space_group_name_H-M   'P 1'
#
loop_
_entity.id
_entity.type
_entity.pdbx_description
1 polymer ?
#
loop_
_entity_poly.entity_id
_entity_poly.type
_entity_poly.pdbx_seq_one_letter_code
_entity_poly.pdbx_strand_id
1 'polypeptide(L)'
;MKKSQKILMLAIAALMVFAVSSCDLLFGVLDALQDPTVTVIDARTGLPISDAIITLTPLAVEEGKTQVAVTATTSSSGTATFDDVTYGSYTVTGELTGYVFIPFTATVAGWAVNLGTMYAATTAKGTDTNAISIFLTWNSLDLDSWFTYPTTFDAANSAEINFTEDGYYALAATGRSKIYHANKGSTDTFAMLDVDNTDGTGPETISVLGNQGPLADSGVGVIPTSTSFIMSALPAGNYYYMGAGEYYVNAYTAATSLDVQDVRVVITQGSSIKGIFNLPTNLTQETVSLFRVHYFNDATEANYYMVFVPDFRLVGTGGTDGQAAIRSLSNDDIFVISGQR
;
A
#
# COMPACT_ATOMS: atom_id res chain seq x y z
N MET A 1 53.72 -53.71 19.98
CA MET A 1 52.90 -53.01 18.95
C MET A 1 53.82 -52.49 17.86
N LYS A 2 53.63 -52.89 16.60
CA LYS A 2 54.51 -52.49 15.47
C LYS A 2 54.35 -50.98 15.21
N LYS A 3 55.41 -50.31 14.73
CA LYS A 3 55.42 -48.85 14.46
C LYS A 3 54.24 -48.40 13.57
N SER A 4 53.81 -49.27 12.65
CA SER A 4 52.62 -49.05 11.81
C SER A 4 51.29 -49.06 12.57
N GLN A 5 51.12 -49.89 13.60
CA GLN A 5 49.91 -49.90 14.44
C GLN A 5 49.79 -48.64 15.31
N LYS A 6 50.93 -48.07 15.76
CA LYS A 6 50.93 -46.80 16.50
C LYS A 6 50.50 -45.63 15.63
N ILE A 7 50.96 -45.58 14.38
CA ILE A 7 50.59 -44.52 13.42
C ILE A 7 49.11 -44.64 13.05
N LEU A 8 48.63 -45.87 12.81
CA LEU A 8 47.22 -46.09 12.49
C LEU A 8 46.29 -45.71 13.66
N MET A 9 46.63 -46.07 14.90
CA MET A 9 45.84 -45.65 16.07
C MET A 9 45.87 -44.13 16.28
N LEU A 10 46.99 -43.47 16.03
CA LEU A 10 47.08 -42.02 16.16
C LEU A 10 46.26 -41.30 15.07
N ALA A 11 46.26 -41.84 13.84
CA ALA A 11 45.44 -41.33 12.75
C ALA A 11 43.94 -41.52 13.02
N ILE A 12 43.53 -42.66 13.55
CA ILE A 12 42.13 -42.93 13.92
C ILE A 12 41.69 -42.04 15.10
N ALA A 13 42.55 -41.84 16.10
CA ALA A 13 42.25 -40.95 17.22
C ALA A 13 42.13 -39.48 16.76
N ALA A 14 43.00 -39.02 15.86
CA ALA A 14 42.90 -37.69 15.27
C ALA A 14 41.62 -37.52 14.43
N LEU A 15 41.24 -38.54 13.65
CA LEU A 15 40.01 -38.52 12.86
C LEU A 15 38.76 -38.51 13.74
N MET A 16 38.76 -39.23 14.86
CA MET A 16 37.67 -39.20 15.84
C MET A 16 37.56 -37.83 16.51
N VAL A 17 38.68 -37.20 16.91
CA VAL A 17 38.65 -35.85 17.50
C VAL A 17 38.05 -34.84 16.52
N PHE A 18 38.41 -34.90 15.23
CA PHE A 18 37.79 -34.06 14.21
C PHE A 18 36.29 -34.35 14.01
N ALA A 19 35.87 -35.62 14.09
CA ALA A 19 34.47 -36.02 13.92
C ALA A 19 33.57 -35.64 15.10
N VAL A 20 34.08 -35.58 16.34
CA VAL A 20 33.31 -35.07 17.48
C VAL A 20 33.34 -33.55 17.61
N SER A 21 34.43 -32.86 17.21
CA SER A 21 34.48 -31.39 17.19
C SER A 21 33.78 -30.76 15.99
N SER A 22 33.53 -31.53 14.92
CA SER A 22 32.83 -31.02 13.74
C SER A 22 31.34 -30.80 13.98
N CYS A 23 30.73 -31.42 14.99
CA CYS A 23 29.31 -31.20 15.30
C CYS A 23 29.09 -29.81 15.93
N ASP A 24 29.93 -29.38 16.88
CA ASP A 24 29.79 -28.05 17.50
C ASP A 24 30.16 -26.92 16.51
N LEU A 25 31.08 -27.16 15.57
CA LEU A 25 31.36 -26.24 14.47
C LEU A 25 30.24 -26.22 13.42
N LEU A 26 29.58 -27.35 13.18
CA LEU A 26 28.41 -27.40 12.30
C LEU A 26 27.23 -26.67 12.95
N PHE A 27 27.00 -26.84 14.27
CA PHE A 27 25.95 -26.14 15.01
C PHE A 27 26.26 -24.65 15.21
N GLY A 28 27.52 -24.25 15.43
CA GLY A 28 27.90 -22.83 15.49
C GLY A 28 27.89 -22.12 14.12
N VAL A 29 27.97 -22.86 13.01
CA VAL A 29 27.73 -22.35 11.65
C VAL A 29 26.24 -22.43 11.28
N LEU A 30 25.46 -23.31 11.90
CA LEU A 30 24.01 -23.34 11.82
C LEU A 30 23.34 -22.25 12.66
N ASP A 31 23.93 -21.78 13.77
CA ASP A 31 23.52 -20.56 14.50
C ASP A 31 23.79 -19.28 13.69
N ALA A 32 24.46 -19.39 12.53
CA ALA A 32 24.46 -18.33 11.51
C ALA A 32 23.23 -18.41 10.58
N LEU A 33 22.25 -19.28 10.89
CA LEU A 33 20.85 -19.13 10.47
C LEU A 33 20.37 -17.79 11.04
N GLN A 34 20.50 -16.76 10.23
CA GLN A 34 20.12 -15.41 10.59
C GLN A 34 18.62 -15.39 10.94
N ASP A 35 18.31 -14.87 12.12
CA ASP A 35 16.95 -14.78 12.64
C ASP A 35 16.00 -14.11 11.64
N PRO A 36 14.72 -14.52 11.55
CA PRO A 36 13.75 -13.86 10.68
C PRO A 36 13.65 -12.36 10.97
N THR A 37 13.59 -11.58 9.90
CA THR A 37 13.54 -10.12 9.96
C THR A 37 12.38 -9.55 9.17
N VAL A 38 11.84 -8.43 9.65
CA VAL A 38 10.91 -7.56 8.92
C VAL A 38 11.54 -6.18 8.82
N THR A 39 11.55 -5.60 7.61
CA THR A 39 11.96 -4.20 7.43
C THR A 39 10.73 -3.32 7.41
N VAL A 40 10.79 -2.16 8.06
CA VAL A 40 9.66 -1.24 8.21
C VAL A 40 10.02 0.10 7.62
N ILE A 41 9.23 0.54 6.63
CA ILE A 41 9.46 1.77 5.85
C ILE A 41 8.27 2.70 5.98
N ASP A 42 8.54 3.99 6.19
CA ASP A 42 7.55 5.06 6.09
C ASP A 42 7.24 5.32 4.62
N ALA A 43 6.01 5.00 4.22
CA ALA A 43 5.55 5.13 2.86
C ALA A 43 5.57 6.58 2.35
N ARG A 44 5.52 7.58 3.22
CA ARG A 44 5.56 9.00 2.82
C ARG A 44 6.96 9.59 2.71
N THR A 45 7.98 8.91 3.21
CA THR A 45 9.36 9.42 3.13
C THR A 45 10.33 8.44 2.45
N GLY A 46 9.98 7.15 2.37
CA GLY A 46 10.86 6.08 1.93
C GLY A 46 11.93 5.73 2.97
N LEU A 47 11.87 6.32 4.17
CA LEU A 47 12.87 6.13 5.22
C LEU A 47 12.46 5.01 6.19
N PRO A 48 13.44 4.33 6.82
CA PRO A 48 13.14 3.34 7.84
C PRO A 48 12.46 3.93 9.09
N ILE A 49 11.61 3.14 9.74
CA ILE A 49 10.93 3.50 10.99
C ILE A 49 11.58 2.79 12.18
N SER A 50 12.14 3.55 13.12
CA SER A 50 12.67 3.05 14.40
C SER A 50 11.56 2.90 15.45
N ASP A 51 11.80 2.02 16.43
CA ASP A 51 10.99 1.86 17.64
C ASP A 51 9.54 1.38 17.42
N ALA A 52 9.23 0.90 16.22
CA ALA A 52 7.95 0.25 15.93
C ALA A 52 7.93 -1.16 16.50
N ILE A 53 6.83 -1.54 17.15
CA ILE A 53 6.62 -2.90 17.65
C ILE A 53 5.96 -3.71 16.54
N ILE A 54 6.65 -4.76 16.09
CA ILE A 54 6.16 -5.67 15.05
C ILE A 54 5.77 -6.99 15.70
N THR A 55 4.59 -7.49 15.37
CA THR A 55 4.05 -8.73 15.91
C THR A 55 3.82 -9.75 14.80
N LEU A 56 4.33 -10.97 14.97
CA LEU A 56 3.96 -12.12 14.15
C LEU A 56 2.86 -12.89 14.88
N THR A 57 1.65 -12.90 14.33
CA THR A 57 0.52 -13.67 14.85
C THR A 57 0.31 -14.94 14.00
N PRO A 58 0.42 -16.15 14.56
CA PRO A 58 0.23 -17.39 13.80
C PRO A 58 -1.15 -17.47 13.13
N LEU A 59 -1.19 -17.79 11.83
CA LEU A 59 -2.43 -18.00 11.06
C LEU A 59 -2.91 -19.44 11.12
N ALA A 60 -1.97 -20.39 11.12
CA ALA A 60 -2.24 -21.81 11.22
C ALA A 60 -1.14 -22.43 12.07
N VAL A 61 -1.54 -23.22 13.07
CA VAL A 61 -0.62 -23.96 13.90
C VAL A 61 -0.57 -25.39 13.37
N GLU A 62 0.62 -25.93 13.13
CA GLU A 62 0.77 -27.35 12.79
C GLU A 62 0.12 -28.22 13.90
N GLU A 63 -0.54 -29.30 13.50
CA GLU A 63 -1.23 -30.19 14.43
C GLU A 63 -0.28 -30.69 15.52
N GLY A 64 -0.68 -30.51 16.78
CA GLY A 64 0.13 -30.88 17.94
C GLY A 64 1.22 -29.87 18.34
N LYS A 65 1.34 -28.73 17.65
CA LYS A 65 2.19 -27.60 18.08
C LYS A 65 1.35 -26.50 18.74
N THR A 66 2.00 -25.68 19.55
CA THR A 66 1.45 -24.41 20.05
C THR A 66 2.37 -23.31 19.55
N GLN A 67 1.84 -22.39 18.74
CA GLN A 67 2.55 -21.18 18.33
C GLN A 67 1.89 -20.00 19.03
N VAL A 68 2.72 -19.14 19.63
CA VAL A 68 2.30 -17.90 20.26
C VAL A 68 2.73 -16.72 19.41
N ALA A 69 2.06 -15.59 19.58
CA ALA A 69 2.53 -14.37 18.94
C ALA A 69 3.91 -13.98 19.47
N VAL A 70 4.79 -13.55 18.57
CA VAL A 70 6.13 -13.06 18.92
C VAL A 70 6.26 -11.61 18.48
N THR A 71 7.00 -10.82 19.25
CA THR A 71 7.16 -9.38 19.02
C THR A 71 8.63 -9.00 18.91
N ALA A 72 8.95 -8.07 18.03
CA ALA A 72 10.26 -7.45 17.92
C ALA A 72 10.12 -5.93 17.76
N THR A 73 11.10 -5.17 18.22
CA THR A 73 11.14 -3.72 18.04
C THR A 73 12.10 -3.36 16.92
N THR A 74 11.71 -2.46 16.02
CA THR A 74 12.59 -2.04 14.93
C THR A 74 13.77 -1.21 15.45
N SER A 75 14.96 -1.48 14.93
CA SER A 75 16.14 -0.67 15.17
C SER A 75 16.11 0.64 14.36
N SER A 76 17.17 1.47 14.49
CA SER A 76 17.34 2.67 13.67
C SER A 76 17.40 2.42 12.15
N SER A 77 17.66 1.18 11.71
CA SER A 77 17.60 0.79 10.29
C SER A 77 16.20 0.36 9.84
N GLY A 78 15.20 0.43 10.73
CA GLY A 78 13.85 -0.05 10.46
C GLY A 78 13.69 -1.55 10.49
N THR A 79 14.73 -2.29 10.93
CA THR A 79 14.71 -3.76 10.94
C THR A 79 14.29 -4.27 12.32
N ALA A 80 13.24 -5.09 12.35
CA ALA A 80 12.84 -5.89 13.50
C ALA A 80 13.35 -7.33 13.30
N THR A 81 14.11 -7.85 14.27
CA THR A 81 14.67 -9.20 14.28
C THR A 81 13.94 -10.04 15.32
N PHE A 82 13.50 -11.23 14.94
CA PHE A 82 12.70 -12.11 15.79
C PHE A 82 13.48 -13.36 16.17
N ASP A 83 13.71 -13.54 17.46
CA ASP A 83 14.39 -14.71 18.00
C ASP A 83 13.41 -15.90 18.12
N ASP A 84 13.90 -17.12 17.92
CA ASP A 84 13.19 -18.38 18.18
C ASP A 84 11.80 -18.54 17.51
N VAL A 85 11.62 -17.96 16.31
CA VAL A 85 10.34 -18.07 15.59
C VAL A 85 10.13 -19.47 15.03
N THR A 86 9.02 -20.10 15.39
CA THR A 86 8.65 -21.42 14.86
C THR A 86 8.25 -21.31 13.39
N TYR A 87 8.56 -22.33 12.58
CA TYR A 87 8.08 -22.38 11.20
C TYR A 87 6.55 -22.36 11.10
N GLY A 88 6.02 -21.59 10.16
CA GLY A 88 4.58 -21.41 9.99
C GLY A 88 4.23 -20.17 9.18
N SER A 89 2.94 -19.96 8.95
CA SER A 89 2.40 -18.74 8.32
C SER A 89 1.87 -17.80 9.39
N TYR A 90 2.16 -16.51 9.24
CA TYR A 90 1.87 -15.47 10.22
C TYR A 90 1.21 -14.28 9.55
N THR A 91 0.30 -13.62 10.28
CA THR A 91 -0.03 -12.22 10.03
C THR A 91 1.00 -11.35 10.72
N VAL A 92 1.61 -10.45 9.96
CA VAL A 92 2.56 -9.46 10.45
C VAL A 92 1.80 -8.15 10.66
N THR A 93 1.77 -7.65 11.90
CA THR A 93 1.18 -6.35 12.26
C THR A 93 2.23 -5.45 12.90
N GLY A 94 2.02 -4.13 12.81
CA GLY A 94 2.91 -3.14 13.41
C GLY A 94 2.15 -2.12 14.25
N GLU A 95 2.80 -1.60 15.26
CA GLU A 95 2.29 -0.55 16.13
C GLU A 95 3.37 0.49 16.44
N LEU A 96 3.00 1.77 16.26
CA LEU A 96 3.77 2.93 16.67
C LEU A 96 2.82 4.13 16.69
N THR A 97 2.86 4.94 17.75
CA THR A 97 2.01 6.14 17.84
C THR A 97 2.30 7.08 16.67
N GLY A 98 1.24 7.57 16.03
CA GLY A 98 1.36 8.48 14.89
C GLY A 98 1.53 7.78 13.55
N TYR A 99 1.51 6.45 13.50
CA TYR A 99 1.58 5.65 12.27
C TYR A 99 0.36 4.73 12.10
N VAL A 100 0.05 4.42 10.85
CA VAL A 100 -0.86 3.35 10.43
C VAL A 100 -0.08 2.33 9.62
N PHE A 101 -0.04 1.09 10.10
CA PHE A 101 0.74 -0.01 9.49
C PHE A 101 -0.13 -0.85 8.58
N ILE A 102 0.41 -1.27 7.44
CA ILE A 102 -0.29 -2.16 6.52
C ILE A 102 0.08 -3.60 6.88
N PRO A 103 -0.89 -4.41 7.37
CA PRO A 103 -0.61 -5.79 7.66
C PRO A 103 -0.34 -6.57 6.38
N PHE A 104 0.47 -7.61 6.50
CA PHE A 104 0.69 -8.58 5.43
C PHE A 104 0.89 -9.97 6.01
N THR A 105 0.89 -10.99 5.15
CA THR A 105 1.14 -12.36 5.56
C THR A 105 2.55 -12.78 5.19
N ALA A 106 3.27 -13.42 6.11
CA ALA A 106 4.59 -13.96 5.88
C ALA A 106 4.64 -15.45 6.24
N THR A 107 5.55 -16.19 5.61
CA THR A 107 5.81 -17.59 5.95
C THR A 107 7.26 -17.73 6.41
N VAL A 108 7.43 -18.23 7.63
CA VAL A 108 8.73 -18.61 8.18
C VAL A 108 8.96 -20.07 7.80
N ALA A 109 9.89 -20.32 6.89
CA ALA A 109 10.24 -21.67 6.46
C ALA A 109 11.72 -21.76 6.06
N GLY A 110 12.36 -22.88 6.42
CA GLY A 110 13.75 -23.16 6.02
C GLY A 110 14.72 -22.05 6.47
N TRP A 111 15.40 -21.44 5.49
CA TRP A 111 16.40 -20.38 5.69
C TRP A 111 15.83 -18.97 5.43
N ALA A 112 14.51 -18.77 5.60
CA ALA A 112 13.88 -17.49 5.34
C ALA A 112 14.28 -16.43 6.39
N VAL A 113 15.32 -15.66 6.06
CA VAL A 113 15.84 -14.57 6.91
C VAL A 113 15.02 -13.29 6.74
N ASN A 114 14.50 -13.02 5.55
CA ASN A 114 13.72 -11.81 5.28
C ASN A 114 12.26 -12.22 5.04
N LEU A 115 11.39 -11.81 5.96
CA LEU A 115 9.95 -12.09 5.91
C LEU A 115 9.20 -11.09 5.03
N GLY A 116 9.82 -9.96 4.70
CA GLY A 116 9.26 -8.93 3.83
C GLY A 116 9.42 -7.52 4.38
N THR A 117 8.86 -6.57 3.64
CA THR A 117 8.80 -5.15 4.00
C THR A 117 7.39 -4.78 4.46
N MET A 118 7.29 -4.28 5.68
CA MET A 118 6.09 -3.61 6.18
C MET A 118 6.16 -2.13 5.79
N TYR A 119 5.09 -1.65 5.18
CA TYR A 119 4.91 -0.22 4.98
C TYR A 119 4.05 0.33 6.13
N ALA A 120 4.28 1.60 6.47
CA ALA A 120 3.40 2.36 7.34
C ALA A 120 3.33 3.81 6.84
N ALA A 121 2.23 4.51 7.11
CA ALA A 121 2.11 5.93 6.79
C ALA A 121 1.93 6.73 8.08
N THR A 122 2.51 7.94 8.14
CA THR A 122 2.19 8.88 9.21
C THR A 122 0.71 9.26 9.18
N THR A 123 0.10 9.38 10.35
CA THR A 123 -1.34 9.67 10.50
C THR A 123 -1.73 11.09 10.06
N ALA A 124 -0.75 12.00 9.95
CA ALA A 124 -0.95 13.40 9.55
C ALA A 124 0.16 13.85 8.58
N LYS A 125 -0.18 14.71 7.63
CA LYS A 125 0.75 15.26 6.65
C LYS A 125 1.04 16.71 7.02
N GLY A 126 2.22 16.96 7.60
CA GLY A 126 2.51 18.26 8.20
C GLY A 126 1.52 18.57 9.32
N THR A 127 0.73 19.63 9.17
CA THR A 127 -0.33 20.00 10.12
C THR A 127 -1.71 19.43 9.76
N ASP A 128 -1.86 18.80 8.60
CA ASP A 128 -3.15 18.25 8.17
C ASP A 128 -3.34 16.82 8.69
N THR A 129 -4.22 16.67 9.68
CA THR A 129 -4.61 15.37 10.26
C THR A 129 -5.64 14.63 9.43
N ASN A 130 -6.25 15.30 8.43
CA ASN A 130 -7.25 14.72 7.55
C ASN A 130 -6.66 14.29 6.20
N ALA A 131 -5.37 14.55 5.97
CA ALA A 131 -4.65 14.16 4.78
C ALA A 131 -4.81 12.66 4.50
N ILE A 132 -5.11 12.37 3.24
CA ILE A 132 -5.31 11.02 2.74
C ILE A 132 -4.01 10.59 2.09
N SER A 133 -3.57 9.37 2.35
CA SER A 133 -2.46 8.78 1.61
C SER A 133 -2.94 7.63 0.77
N ILE A 134 -2.56 7.68 -0.50
CA ILE A 134 -2.71 6.61 -1.47
C ILE A 134 -1.30 6.11 -1.74
N PHE A 135 -0.99 4.87 -1.41
CA PHE A 135 0.34 4.33 -1.66
C PHE A 135 0.27 3.00 -2.40
N LEU A 136 1.05 2.94 -3.47
CA LEU A 136 1.30 1.79 -4.30
C LEU A 136 2.52 1.05 -3.74
N THR A 137 2.39 -0.25 -3.53
CA THR A 137 3.47 -1.11 -3.07
C THR A 137 3.68 -2.26 -4.05
N TRP A 138 4.94 -2.64 -4.27
CA TRP A 138 5.35 -3.74 -5.13
C TRP A 138 6.67 -4.36 -4.64
N ASN A 139 6.97 -5.56 -5.12
CA ASN A 139 8.04 -6.39 -4.58
C ASN A 139 9.33 -6.46 -5.41
N SER A 140 9.37 -6.06 -6.68
CA SER A 140 10.64 -6.18 -7.44
C SER A 140 10.86 -5.27 -8.64
N LEU A 141 9.81 -4.89 -9.39
CA LEU A 141 9.94 -3.97 -10.52
C LEU A 141 9.27 -2.66 -10.20
N ASP A 142 9.99 -1.57 -10.46
CA ASP A 142 9.46 -0.21 -10.35
C ASP A 142 8.14 -0.08 -11.10
N LEU A 143 7.15 0.51 -10.43
CA LEU A 143 5.85 0.80 -10.97
C LEU A 143 5.58 2.28 -10.69
N ASP A 144 5.28 3.03 -11.74
CA ASP A 144 4.80 4.40 -11.56
C ASP A 144 3.29 4.40 -11.32
N SER A 145 2.84 5.45 -10.68
CA SER A 145 1.45 5.83 -10.57
C SER A 145 1.31 7.30 -10.84
N TRP A 146 0.08 7.70 -11.11
CA TRP A 146 -0.23 9.10 -11.11
C TRP A 146 -1.66 9.34 -10.71
N PHE A 147 -1.87 10.53 -10.18
CA PHE A 147 -3.19 11.00 -9.82
C PHE A 147 -3.55 12.21 -10.68
N THR A 148 -4.75 12.19 -11.25
CA THR A 148 -5.30 13.36 -11.93
C THR A 148 -6.42 13.96 -11.12
N TYR A 149 -6.55 15.28 -11.16
CA TYR A 149 -7.69 16.01 -10.57
C TYR A 149 -7.96 17.29 -11.37
N PRO A 150 -9.18 17.84 -11.35
CA PRO A 150 -9.51 19.11 -12.02
C PRO A 150 -8.61 20.27 -11.54
N THR A 151 -8.12 21.10 -12.46
CA THR A 151 -7.39 22.35 -12.12
C THR A 151 -8.29 23.38 -11.47
N THR A 152 -9.58 23.32 -11.81
CA THR A 152 -10.66 24.10 -11.23
C THR A 152 -11.82 23.14 -10.99
N PHE A 153 -12.32 23.10 -9.76
CA PHE A 153 -13.52 22.34 -9.42
C PHE A 153 -14.74 23.16 -9.88
N ASP A 154 -15.19 22.89 -11.11
CA ASP A 154 -16.19 23.69 -11.80
C ASP A 154 -17.62 23.34 -11.35
N ALA A 155 -18.24 24.30 -10.67
CA ALA A 155 -19.64 24.25 -10.25
C ALA A 155 -20.62 24.19 -11.42
N ALA A 156 -20.28 24.72 -12.59
CA ALA A 156 -21.21 24.88 -13.71
C ALA A 156 -21.66 23.53 -14.32
N ASN A 157 -20.87 22.46 -14.15
CA ASN A 157 -21.21 21.13 -14.65
C ASN A 157 -22.02 20.27 -13.65
N SER A 158 -22.32 20.79 -12.46
CA SER A 158 -22.98 20.04 -11.38
C SER A 158 -24.48 19.81 -11.59
N ALA A 159 -25.15 20.64 -12.40
CA ALA A 159 -26.60 20.55 -12.64
C ALA A 159 -27.03 19.37 -13.53
N GLU A 160 -26.09 18.71 -14.20
CA GLU A 160 -26.35 17.60 -15.14
C GLU A 160 -25.56 16.33 -14.85
N ILE A 161 -24.98 16.18 -13.66
CA ILE A 161 -24.34 14.89 -13.31
C ILE A 161 -25.43 13.91 -12.92
N ASN A 162 -26.05 13.34 -13.95
CA ASN A 162 -26.69 12.05 -13.85
C ASN A 162 -25.59 11.04 -13.59
N PHE A 163 -25.25 10.85 -12.31
CA PHE A 163 -24.57 9.64 -11.88
C PHE A 163 -25.47 8.49 -12.32
N THR A 164 -25.17 7.91 -13.48
CA THR A 164 -25.78 6.65 -13.92
C THR A 164 -25.54 5.59 -12.85
N GLU A 165 -26.20 4.45 -12.96
CA GLU A 165 -26.09 3.36 -11.97
C GLU A 165 -24.62 2.99 -11.65
N ASP A 166 -23.72 3.19 -12.63
CA ASP A 166 -22.29 2.90 -12.51
C ASP A 166 -21.44 4.07 -11.96
N GLY A 167 -22.04 5.23 -11.69
CA GLY A 167 -21.32 6.42 -11.19
C GLY A 167 -20.30 7.00 -12.19
N TYR A 168 -20.32 6.51 -13.42
CA TYR A 168 -19.28 6.73 -14.41
C TYR A 168 -19.70 7.77 -15.45
N TYR A 169 -18.79 8.70 -15.73
CA TYR A 169 -18.88 9.62 -16.86
C TYR A 169 -17.47 9.93 -17.41
N ALA A 170 -17.37 10.27 -18.69
CA ALA A 170 -16.08 10.63 -19.29
C ALA A 170 -15.57 11.94 -18.69
N LEU A 171 -14.36 11.94 -18.13
CA LEU A 171 -13.72 13.17 -17.66
C LEU A 171 -13.09 13.91 -18.84
N ALA A 172 -13.17 15.24 -18.83
CA ALA A 172 -12.51 16.06 -19.84
C ALA A 172 -10.99 15.86 -19.76
N ALA A 173 -10.32 15.70 -20.91
CA ALA A 173 -8.86 15.56 -20.96
C ALA A 173 -8.12 16.86 -20.61
N THR A 174 -8.75 18.02 -20.82
CA THR A 174 -8.20 19.35 -20.52
C THR A 174 -8.68 19.86 -19.16
N GLY A 175 -7.95 20.83 -18.58
CA GLY A 175 -8.32 21.42 -17.28
C GLY A 175 -8.10 20.46 -16.10
N ARG A 176 -7.10 19.58 -16.19
CA ARG A 176 -6.72 18.66 -15.13
C ARG A 176 -5.25 18.80 -14.79
N SER A 177 -4.96 18.81 -13.49
CA SER A 177 -3.63 18.63 -12.94
C SER A 177 -3.30 17.14 -12.92
N LYS A 178 -2.03 16.81 -13.12
CA LYS A 178 -1.48 15.47 -12.99
C LYS A 178 -0.34 15.51 -11.99
N ILE A 179 -0.35 14.58 -11.05
CA ILE A 179 0.71 14.35 -10.06
C ILE A 179 1.34 13.01 -10.39
N TYR A 180 2.64 13.04 -10.74
CA TYR A 180 3.46 11.90 -11.13
C TYR A 180 4.91 12.17 -10.73
N HIS A 181 5.83 11.22 -10.95
CA HIS A 181 7.24 11.30 -10.50
C HIS A 181 7.91 12.69 -10.63
N ALA A 182 7.66 13.42 -11.73
CA ALA A 182 8.26 14.73 -11.95
C ALA A 182 7.76 15.85 -11.02
N ASN A 183 6.66 15.64 -10.30
CA ASN A 183 6.04 16.60 -9.38
C ASN A 183 6.32 16.28 -7.89
N LYS A 184 7.31 15.45 -7.59
CA LYS A 184 7.70 15.08 -6.22
C LYS A 184 7.94 16.31 -5.35
N GLY A 185 7.29 16.36 -4.17
CA GLY A 185 7.48 17.40 -3.16
C GLY A 185 6.71 18.72 -3.37
N SER A 186 5.81 18.82 -4.35
CA SER A 186 4.95 20.02 -4.52
C SER A 186 3.95 20.19 -3.36
N THR A 187 4.11 21.21 -2.51
CA THR A 187 3.27 21.40 -1.30
C THR A 187 2.04 22.29 -1.49
N ASP A 188 1.94 23.01 -2.62
CA ASP A 188 0.93 24.06 -2.82
C ASP A 188 -0.26 23.55 -3.66
N THR A 189 -0.45 22.24 -3.68
CA THR A 189 -1.40 21.57 -4.57
C THR A 189 -2.30 20.62 -3.79
N PHE A 190 -3.54 20.50 -4.25
CA PHE A 190 -4.56 19.61 -3.69
C PHE A 190 -4.07 18.15 -3.50
N ALA A 191 -3.17 17.69 -4.36
CA ALA A 191 -2.47 16.43 -4.18
C ALA A 191 -0.98 16.63 -4.46
N MET A 192 -0.15 15.77 -3.87
CA MET A 192 1.30 15.81 -4.00
C MET A 192 1.89 14.41 -3.98
N LEU A 193 3.01 14.24 -4.69
CA LEU A 193 3.78 13.00 -4.66
C LEU A 193 4.83 13.10 -3.55
N ASP A 194 4.75 12.16 -2.62
CA ASP A 194 5.56 12.11 -1.40
C ASP A 194 6.84 11.33 -1.62
N VAL A 195 6.65 10.11 -2.13
CA VAL A 195 7.70 9.16 -2.43
C VAL A 195 7.47 8.68 -3.84
N ASP A 196 8.59 8.56 -4.52
CA ASP A 196 8.75 7.98 -5.83
C ASP A 196 10.05 7.20 -5.72
N ASN A 197 9.96 5.88 -5.81
CA ASN A 197 11.10 4.99 -5.67
C ASN A 197 11.37 4.30 -7.00
N THR A 198 12.33 4.83 -7.75
CA THR A 198 12.70 4.32 -9.08
C THR A 198 13.56 3.06 -9.04
N ASP A 199 14.04 2.65 -7.86
CA ASP A 199 15.12 1.68 -7.70
C ASP A 199 14.63 0.41 -6.99
N GLY A 200 13.72 -0.33 -7.62
CA GLY A 200 13.41 -1.72 -7.25
C GLY A 200 12.04 -1.92 -6.61
N THR A 201 11.92 -1.79 -5.29
CA THR A 201 10.68 -2.08 -4.53
C THR A 201 9.97 -0.80 -4.09
N GLY A 202 8.66 -0.88 -3.85
CA GLY A 202 7.87 0.28 -3.40
C GLY A 202 8.34 0.93 -2.09
N PRO A 203 7.69 2.00 -1.63
CA PRO A 203 6.39 2.47 -2.09
C PRO A 203 6.48 3.70 -3.01
N GLU A 204 5.41 3.92 -3.77
CA GLU A 204 5.09 5.23 -4.33
C GLU A 204 3.85 5.77 -3.63
N THR A 205 3.91 7.01 -3.16
CA THR A 205 2.86 7.55 -2.29
C THR A 205 2.42 8.93 -2.74
N ILE A 206 1.13 9.07 -2.97
CA ILE A 206 0.46 10.34 -3.23
C ILE A 206 -0.36 10.72 -2.00
N SER A 207 -0.11 11.93 -1.47
CA SER A 207 -0.97 12.52 -0.45
C SER A 207 -1.98 13.46 -1.09
N VAL A 208 -3.23 13.35 -0.66
CA VAL A 208 -4.32 14.26 -1.03
C VAL A 208 -4.69 15.11 0.17
N LEU A 209 -4.56 16.42 0.02
CA LEU A 209 -4.82 17.44 1.03
C LEU A 209 -6.25 17.95 0.88
N GLY A 210 -7.20 17.24 1.49
CA GLY A 210 -8.63 17.51 1.30
C GLY A 210 -9.04 18.93 1.71
N ASN A 211 -8.36 19.51 2.71
CA ASN A 211 -8.61 20.88 3.16
C ASN A 211 -8.11 21.97 2.18
N GLN A 212 -7.16 21.64 1.29
CA GLN A 212 -6.58 22.59 0.33
C GLN A 212 -7.31 22.60 -1.03
N GLY A 213 -8.44 21.91 -1.16
CA GLY A 213 -9.25 21.98 -2.38
C GLY A 213 -9.85 23.37 -2.62
N PRO A 214 -10.05 23.80 -3.88
CA PRO A 214 -10.88 24.96 -4.23
C PRO A 214 -12.25 24.91 -3.54
N LEU A 215 -12.78 26.06 -3.13
CA LEU A 215 -14.15 26.19 -2.63
C LEU A 215 -15.15 25.94 -3.76
N ALA A 216 -16.37 25.54 -3.40
CA ALA A 216 -17.44 25.47 -4.38
C ALA A 216 -17.80 26.88 -4.85
N ASP A 217 -18.12 27.04 -6.13
CA ASP A 217 -18.85 28.24 -6.52
C ASP A 217 -20.29 28.13 -6.02
N SER A 218 -20.81 29.24 -5.52
CA SER A 218 -22.07 29.39 -4.77
C SER A 218 -23.37 29.09 -5.56
N GLY A 219 -23.29 28.39 -6.70
CA GLY A 219 -24.39 28.06 -7.58
C GLY A 219 -24.62 26.55 -7.82
N VAL A 220 -23.89 25.66 -7.16
CA VAL A 220 -24.04 24.21 -7.34
C VAL A 220 -25.40 23.73 -6.81
N GLY A 221 -26.10 22.95 -7.63
CA GLY A 221 -27.35 22.30 -7.23
C GLY A 221 -27.10 21.34 -6.08
N VAL A 222 -27.88 21.49 -5.00
CA VAL A 222 -27.90 20.54 -3.90
C VAL A 222 -28.27 19.16 -4.43
N ILE A 223 -27.36 18.18 -4.33
CA ILE A 223 -27.64 16.79 -4.69
C ILE A 223 -28.18 16.07 -3.44
N PRO A 224 -29.48 15.71 -3.38
CA PRO A 224 -30.00 14.93 -2.26
C PRO A 224 -29.50 13.49 -2.33
N THR A 225 -29.28 12.84 -1.19
CA THR A 225 -28.72 11.48 -1.11
C THR A 225 -29.60 10.37 -1.70
N SER A 226 -30.84 10.68 -2.09
CA SER A 226 -31.81 9.70 -2.58
C SER A 226 -31.71 9.38 -4.09
N THR A 227 -30.72 9.92 -4.82
CA THR A 227 -30.77 9.95 -6.30
C THR A 227 -29.76 9.06 -7.03
N SER A 228 -28.69 8.56 -6.39
CA SER A 228 -27.72 7.67 -7.06
C SER A 228 -26.90 6.78 -6.13
N PHE A 229 -26.30 5.73 -6.71
CA PHE A 229 -25.38 4.78 -6.06
C PHE A 229 -24.26 5.48 -5.29
N ILE A 230 -23.54 6.42 -5.91
CA ILE A 230 -22.48 7.21 -5.25
C ILE A 230 -23.03 8.05 -4.09
N MET A 231 -24.19 8.69 -4.28
CA MET A 231 -24.77 9.57 -3.28
C MET A 231 -25.29 8.81 -2.05
N SER A 232 -25.61 7.52 -2.21
CA SER A 232 -26.02 6.66 -1.09
C SER A 232 -24.89 6.39 -0.08
N ALA A 233 -23.63 6.58 -0.49
CA ALA A 233 -22.47 6.40 0.38
C ALA A 233 -22.23 7.62 1.30
N LEU A 234 -22.79 8.79 0.94
CA LEU A 234 -22.68 10.01 1.73
C LEU A 234 -23.71 10.04 2.87
N PRO A 235 -23.39 10.68 4.01
CA PRO A 235 -24.38 10.95 5.05
C PRO A 235 -25.60 11.70 4.51
N ALA A 236 -26.75 11.61 5.18
CA ALA A 236 -27.93 12.38 4.76
C ALA A 236 -27.63 13.89 4.82
N GLY A 237 -27.79 14.58 3.69
CA GLY A 237 -27.44 15.98 3.59
C GLY A 237 -27.52 16.55 2.18
N ASN A 238 -27.08 17.80 2.09
CA ASN A 238 -26.99 18.57 0.87
C ASN A 238 -25.52 18.77 0.53
N TYR A 239 -25.14 18.46 -0.70
CA TYR A 239 -23.75 18.44 -1.13
C TYR A 239 -23.52 19.27 -2.39
N TYR A 240 -22.32 19.85 -2.45
CA TYR A 240 -21.76 20.47 -3.63
C TYR A 240 -20.74 19.54 -4.27
N TYR A 241 -21.01 19.05 -5.48
CA TYR A 241 -20.05 18.26 -6.21
C TYR A 241 -18.94 19.13 -6.79
N MET A 242 -17.70 18.76 -6.50
CA MET A 242 -16.51 19.51 -6.89
C MET A 242 -15.85 18.95 -8.14
N GLY A 243 -15.96 17.66 -8.38
CA GLY A 243 -15.34 17.02 -9.53
C GLY A 243 -14.86 15.61 -9.17
N ALA A 244 -14.14 14.99 -10.10
CA ALA A 244 -13.55 13.68 -9.87
C ALA A 244 -12.06 13.65 -10.23
N GLY A 245 -11.29 13.01 -9.36
CA GLY A 245 -9.92 12.59 -9.60
C GLY A 245 -9.84 11.13 -10.03
N GLU A 246 -8.74 10.74 -10.65
CA GLU A 246 -8.51 9.36 -11.08
C GLU A 246 -7.09 8.94 -10.75
N TYR A 247 -6.96 7.74 -10.18
CA TYR A 247 -5.69 7.14 -9.84
C TYR A 247 -5.33 6.06 -10.84
N TYR A 248 -4.14 6.18 -11.39
CA TYR A 248 -3.62 5.32 -12.43
C TYR A 248 -2.35 4.64 -11.96
N VAL A 249 -2.13 3.43 -12.44
CA VAL A 249 -0.89 2.70 -12.27
C VAL A 249 -0.35 2.31 -13.64
N ASN A 250 0.94 2.57 -13.83
CA ASN A 250 1.76 2.18 -14.96
C ASN A 250 2.56 0.93 -14.61
N ALA A 251 1.87 -0.22 -14.56
CA ALA A 251 2.50 -1.43 -14.06
C ALA A 251 3.10 -2.32 -15.16
N TYR A 252 2.97 -1.98 -16.45
CA TYR A 252 3.27 -2.92 -17.51
C TYR A 252 4.16 -2.30 -18.58
N THR A 253 5.39 -2.79 -18.67
CA THR A 253 6.12 -2.82 -19.94
C THR A 253 5.92 -4.20 -20.55
N ALA A 254 5.89 -4.31 -21.87
CA ALA A 254 5.48 -5.52 -22.61
C ALA A 254 6.25 -6.84 -22.33
N ALA A 255 7.12 -6.89 -21.33
CA ALA A 255 8.04 -8.00 -21.07
C ALA A 255 7.94 -8.64 -19.67
N THR A 256 7.11 -8.12 -18.74
CA THR A 256 7.13 -8.58 -17.34
C THR A 256 5.73 -8.90 -16.82
N SER A 257 5.49 -10.16 -16.43
CA SER A 257 4.26 -10.55 -15.72
C SER A 257 4.26 -9.98 -14.29
N LEU A 258 3.10 -9.51 -13.82
CA LEU A 258 2.89 -9.08 -12.44
C LEU A 258 2.72 -10.23 -11.45
N ASP A 259 2.77 -11.49 -11.89
CA ASP A 259 2.59 -12.68 -11.04
C ASP A 259 3.54 -12.74 -9.82
N VAL A 260 4.59 -11.92 -9.80
CA VAL A 260 5.58 -11.87 -8.72
C VAL A 260 5.61 -10.53 -7.96
N GLN A 261 4.77 -9.55 -8.35
CA GLN A 261 4.90 -8.18 -7.83
C GLN A 261 4.09 -7.88 -6.56
N ASP A 262 3.07 -8.70 -6.23
CA ASP A 262 2.12 -8.46 -5.13
C ASP A 262 1.69 -6.97 -5.05
N VAL A 263 1.18 -6.46 -6.17
CA VAL A 263 0.89 -5.03 -6.31
C VAL A 263 -0.36 -4.69 -5.53
N ARG A 264 -0.21 -3.76 -4.59
CA ARG A 264 -1.30 -3.29 -3.73
C ARG A 264 -1.36 -1.79 -3.74
N VAL A 265 -2.56 -1.23 -3.83
CA VAL A 265 -2.81 0.17 -3.51
C VAL A 265 -3.59 0.24 -2.23
N VAL A 266 -3.07 0.97 -1.26
CA VAL A 266 -3.71 1.11 0.03
C VAL A 266 -3.96 2.58 0.30
N ILE A 267 -5.11 2.82 0.92
CA ILE A 267 -5.60 4.16 1.18
C ILE A 267 -5.79 4.31 2.68
N THR A 268 -5.17 5.34 3.26
CA THR A 268 -5.25 5.63 4.69
C THR A 268 -5.68 7.07 4.93
N GLN A 269 -6.26 7.29 6.10
CA GLN A 269 -6.53 8.61 6.63
C GLN A 269 -6.51 8.54 8.16
N GLY A 270 -5.76 9.44 8.80
CA GLY A 270 -5.54 9.36 10.24
C GLY A 270 -4.93 8.02 10.61
N SER A 271 -5.46 7.39 11.67
CA SER A 271 -5.04 6.08 12.16
C SER A 271 -5.78 4.90 11.53
N SER A 272 -6.45 5.10 10.39
CA SER A 272 -7.30 4.06 9.77
C SER A 272 -6.89 3.75 8.34
N ILE A 273 -6.88 2.45 8.01
CA ILE A 273 -6.91 1.97 6.63
C ILE A 273 -8.35 2.09 6.13
N LYS A 274 -8.53 2.70 4.96
CA LYS A 274 -9.83 2.96 4.33
C LYS A 274 -10.11 1.99 3.19
N GLY A 275 -9.08 1.57 2.47
CA GLY A 275 -9.20 0.58 1.40
C GLY A 275 -7.87 -0.08 1.08
N ILE A 276 -7.92 -1.34 0.63
CA ILE A 276 -6.80 -2.09 0.07
C ILE A 276 -7.27 -2.68 -1.25
N PHE A 277 -6.59 -2.34 -2.33
CA PHE A 277 -6.85 -2.82 -3.68
C PHE A 277 -5.69 -3.67 -4.15
N ASN A 278 -5.91 -4.96 -4.32
CA ASN A 278 -4.94 -5.86 -4.93
C ASN A 278 -5.14 -5.83 -6.45
N LEU A 279 -4.08 -5.58 -7.21
CA LEU A 279 -4.19 -5.60 -8.67
C LEU A 279 -4.17 -7.05 -9.18
N PRO A 280 -4.98 -7.39 -10.18
CA PRO A 280 -4.91 -8.71 -10.81
C PRO A 280 -3.55 -8.93 -11.46
N THR A 281 -2.95 -10.11 -11.26
CA THR A 281 -1.61 -10.42 -11.76
C THR A 281 -1.56 -10.73 -13.26
N ASN A 282 -2.70 -11.10 -13.85
CA ASN A 282 -2.81 -11.58 -15.24
C ASN A 282 -3.24 -10.50 -16.26
N LEU A 283 -2.92 -9.24 -16.01
CA LEU A 283 -3.21 -8.15 -16.95
C LEU A 283 -1.99 -7.88 -17.85
N THR A 284 -2.21 -7.45 -19.09
CA THR A 284 -1.17 -7.29 -20.13
C THR A 284 -1.05 -5.84 -20.65
N GLN A 285 -1.50 -4.86 -19.88
CA GLN A 285 -1.84 -3.53 -20.39
C GLN A 285 -1.07 -2.44 -19.69
N GLU A 286 -0.31 -1.61 -20.41
CA GLU A 286 0.62 -0.60 -19.85
C GLU A 286 0.04 0.23 -18.70
N THR A 287 -1.18 0.70 -18.84
CA THR A 287 -1.82 1.58 -17.87
C THR A 287 -3.21 1.10 -17.47
N VAL A 288 -3.47 1.12 -16.16
CA VAL A 288 -4.75 0.78 -15.56
C VAL A 288 -5.22 1.94 -14.67
N SER A 289 -6.46 2.41 -14.89
CA SER A 289 -7.17 3.19 -13.87
C SER A 289 -7.61 2.20 -12.78
N LEU A 290 -7.43 2.54 -11.51
CA LEU A 290 -7.80 1.66 -10.40
C LEU A 290 -9.03 2.12 -9.65
N PHE A 291 -9.14 3.43 -9.43
CA PHE A 291 -10.29 4.02 -8.80
C PHE A 291 -10.42 5.49 -9.19
N ARG A 292 -11.66 5.94 -9.10
CA ARG A 292 -12.06 7.34 -9.21
C ARG A 292 -12.38 7.87 -7.83
N VAL A 293 -12.05 9.14 -7.59
CA VAL A 293 -12.33 9.83 -6.34
C VAL A 293 -13.26 10.99 -6.63
N HIS A 294 -14.52 10.87 -6.22
CA HIS A 294 -15.50 11.95 -6.35
C HIS A 294 -15.44 12.86 -5.13
N TYR A 295 -15.34 14.16 -5.38
CA TYR A 295 -15.19 15.18 -4.34
C TYR A 295 -16.49 15.91 -4.11
N PHE A 296 -16.85 16.05 -2.85
CA PHE A 296 -18.01 16.81 -2.42
C PHE A 296 -17.64 17.70 -1.24
N ASN A 297 -18.28 18.86 -1.15
CA ASN A 297 -18.37 19.61 0.11
C ASN A 297 -19.80 19.50 0.63
N ASP A 298 -20.00 19.56 1.94
CA ASP A 298 -21.34 19.82 2.46
C ASP A 298 -21.79 21.24 2.12
N ALA A 299 -23.09 21.50 2.29
CA ALA A 299 -23.68 22.82 2.03
C ALA A 299 -23.12 23.96 2.89
N THR A 300 -22.34 23.65 3.94
CA THR A 300 -21.67 24.67 4.78
C THR A 300 -20.22 24.91 4.36
N GLU A 301 -19.69 24.09 3.46
CA GLU A 301 -18.29 24.04 3.04
C GLU A 301 -17.30 23.78 4.19
N ALA A 302 -17.79 23.41 5.37
CA ALA A 302 -16.96 23.10 6.54
C ALA A 302 -16.35 21.70 6.46
N ASN A 303 -17.02 20.78 5.76
CA ASN A 303 -16.57 19.41 5.60
C ASN A 303 -16.47 19.03 4.12
N TYR A 304 -15.44 18.27 3.80
CA TYR A 304 -15.30 17.62 2.50
C TYR A 304 -15.55 16.12 2.62
N TYR A 305 -15.95 15.52 1.51
CA TYR A 305 -16.17 14.09 1.34
C TYR A 305 -15.52 13.63 0.04
N MET A 306 -14.82 12.51 0.12
CA MET A 306 -14.18 11.84 -1.01
C MET A 306 -14.77 10.43 -1.12
N VAL A 307 -15.51 10.18 -2.19
CA VAL A 307 -16.12 8.89 -2.46
C VAL A 307 -15.21 8.14 -3.43
N PHE A 308 -14.59 7.07 -2.93
CA PHE A 308 -13.70 6.22 -3.70
C PHE A 308 -14.52 5.13 -4.38
N VAL A 309 -14.50 5.15 -5.70
CA VAL A 309 -15.23 4.22 -6.55
C VAL A 309 -14.20 3.41 -7.32
N PRO A 310 -14.13 2.09 -7.12
CA PRO A 310 -13.23 1.26 -7.91
C PRO A 310 -13.53 1.41 -9.38
N ASP A 311 -12.48 1.44 -10.18
CA ASP A 311 -12.55 1.87 -11.57
C ASP A 311 -11.49 1.14 -12.39
N PHE A 312 -11.53 -0.20 -12.35
CA PHE A 312 -10.61 -1.06 -13.08
C PHE A 312 -10.88 -0.95 -14.59
N ARG A 313 -10.21 -0.01 -15.23
CA ARG A 313 -10.29 0.23 -16.68
C ARG A 313 -8.91 0.17 -17.30
N LEU A 314 -8.87 -0.48 -18.46
CA LEU A 314 -7.71 -0.44 -19.33
C LEU A 314 -7.69 0.89 -20.06
N VAL A 315 -6.55 1.57 -20.01
CA VAL A 315 -6.34 2.80 -20.77
C VAL A 315 -5.49 2.43 -21.97
N GLY A 316 -6.03 2.61 -23.18
CA GLY A 316 -5.26 2.36 -24.41
C GLY A 316 -3.96 3.19 -24.44
N THR A 317 -3.02 2.78 -25.29
CA THR A 317 -1.67 3.37 -25.47
C THR A 317 -1.63 4.85 -25.92
N GLY A 318 -2.76 5.56 -25.86
CA GLY A 318 -2.91 6.99 -26.14
C GLY A 318 -3.69 7.78 -25.07
N GLY A 319 -3.98 7.19 -23.90
CA GLY A 319 -4.41 7.94 -22.71
C GLY A 319 -5.90 8.21 -22.53
N THR A 320 -6.78 7.94 -23.51
CA THR A 320 -8.24 8.15 -23.32
C THR A 320 -9.16 7.20 -24.09
N ASP A 321 -8.71 6.55 -25.16
CA ASP A 321 -9.57 5.82 -26.09
C ASP A 321 -9.60 4.31 -25.80
N GLY A 322 -10.80 3.74 -25.68
CA GLY A 322 -11.03 2.30 -25.51
C GLY A 322 -11.28 1.82 -24.08
N GLN A 323 -12.25 2.42 -23.39
CA GLN A 323 -12.58 2.13 -22.00
C GLN A 323 -13.59 0.98 -21.92
N ALA A 324 -13.15 -0.20 -21.47
CA ALA A 324 -14.05 -1.25 -21.01
C ALA A 324 -13.85 -1.38 -19.49
N ALA A 325 -14.92 -1.20 -18.71
CA ALA A 325 -14.90 -1.54 -17.29
C ALA A 325 -14.70 -3.05 -17.16
N ILE A 326 -13.71 -3.48 -16.38
CA ILE A 326 -13.35 -4.90 -16.24
C ILE A 326 -14.35 -5.63 -15.30
N ARG A 327 -15.09 -4.89 -14.46
CA ARG A 327 -15.98 -5.46 -13.44
C ARG A 327 -17.21 -4.56 -13.21
N SER A 328 -18.37 -5.16 -12.93
CA SER A 328 -19.53 -4.42 -12.40
C SER A 328 -19.27 -4.03 -10.95
N LEU A 329 -19.59 -2.80 -10.59
CA LEU A 329 -19.44 -2.28 -9.23
C LEU A 329 -20.57 -2.78 -8.34
N SER A 330 -20.27 -3.13 -7.09
CA SER A 330 -21.28 -3.37 -6.04
C SER A 330 -21.21 -2.29 -4.97
N ASN A 331 -22.28 -2.10 -4.19
CA ASN A 331 -22.32 -1.08 -3.12
C ASN A 331 -21.21 -1.27 -2.09
N ASP A 332 -20.77 -2.51 -1.89
CA ASP A 332 -19.72 -2.85 -0.94
C ASP A 332 -18.31 -2.48 -1.43
N ASP A 333 -18.18 -2.10 -2.71
CA ASP A 333 -16.90 -1.72 -3.31
C ASP A 333 -16.57 -0.23 -3.12
N ILE A 334 -17.55 0.61 -2.71
CA ILE A 334 -17.34 2.04 -2.44
C ILE A 334 -17.02 2.28 -0.96
N PHE A 335 -16.10 3.21 -0.71
CA PHE A 335 -15.95 3.79 0.62
C PHE A 335 -15.84 5.32 0.59
N VAL A 336 -16.18 5.94 1.72
CA VAL A 336 -16.17 7.39 1.89
C VAL A 336 -15.13 7.79 2.91
N ILE A 337 -14.36 8.80 2.55
CA ILE A 337 -13.49 9.54 3.44
C ILE A 337 -14.08 10.93 3.66
N SER A 338 -14.06 11.42 4.89
CA SER A 338 -14.46 12.79 5.20
C SER A 338 -13.41 13.49 6.06
N GLY A 339 -13.44 14.82 6.04
CA GLY A 339 -12.58 15.63 6.89
C GLY A 339 -13.10 17.05 7.00
N GLN A 340 -12.50 17.80 7.92
CA GLN A 340 -12.75 19.22 8.08
C GLN A 340 -11.78 20.03 7.22
N ARG A 341 -12.25 21.16 6.71
CA ARG A 341 -11.43 22.17 6.07
C ARG A 341 -10.69 23.04 7.07
#